data_AF-F2CCY9-F1
#
_entry.id   AF-F2CCY9-F1
#
_cell.length_a   1.000
_cell.length_b   1.000
_cell.length_c   1.000
_cell.angle_alpha   90.00
_cell.angle_beta   90.00
_cell.angle_gamma   90.00
#
_symmetry.space_group_name_H-M   'P 1'
#
loop_
_entity.id
_entity.type
_entity.pdbx_description
1 polymer ?
#
loop_
_entity_poly.entity_id
_entity_poly.type
_entity_poly.pdbx_seq_one_letter_code
_entity_poly.pdbx_strand_id
1 'polypeptide(L)'
;MSNLDTLNDFLVLYIILFSGESCMYRRLRDLREDRDLTQKELAKLLSFTTSAYSKIERGERTLTAEVLIDLSNFYNVSTDYLLGITDYPNKIHIK
;
A
#
# COMPACT_ATOMS: atom_id res chain seq x y z
N MET A 1 29.69 26.30 3.88
CA MET A 1 28.49 25.43 3.73
C MET A 1 28.37 25.07 2.27
N SER A 2 28.61 23.80 1.95
CA SER A 2 28.68 23.27 0.59
C SER A 2 27.28 23.14 -0.03
N ASN A 3 27.15 23.53 -1.31
CA ASN A 3 25.99 23.33 -2.19
C ASN A 3 25.48 21.88 -2.30
N LEU A 4 26.12 20.92 -1.64
CA LEU A 4 25.75 19.50 -1.65
C LEU A 4 24.60 19.20 -0.68
N ASP A 5 24.40 20.01 0.37
CA ASP A 5 23.37 19.79 1.38
C ASP A 5 21.97 20.19 0.88
N THR A 6 21.87 21.25 0.08
CA THR A 6 20.61 21.75 -0.49
C THR A 6 20.07 20.91 -1.65
N LEU A 7 20.96 20.28 -2.43
CA LEU A 7 20.56 19.35 -3.50
C LEU A 7 20.03 18.03 -2.93
N ASN A 8 20.59 17.55 -1.82
CA ASN A 8 20.06 16.39 -1.12
C ASN A 8 18.66 16.68 -0.56
N ASP A 9 18.41 17.86 0.02
CA ASP A 9 17.08 18.24 0.50
C ASP A 9 16.04 18.34 -0.64
N PHE A 10 16.43 18.91 -1.79
CA PHE A 10 15.55 18.95 -2.97
C PHE A 10 15.33 17.57 -3.59
N LEU A 11 16.34 16.69 -3.58
CA LEU A 11 16.22 15.32 -4.05
C LEU A 11 15.36 14.48 -3.10
N VAL A 12 15.49 14.67 -1.79
CA VAL A 12 14.63 14.03 -0.77
C VAL A 12 13.19 14.52 -0.91
N LEU A 13 12.99 15.82 -1.13
CA LEU A 13 11.66 16.37 -1.40
C LEU A 13 11.11 15.89 -2.75
N TYR A 14 11.93 15.79 -3.80
CA TYR A 14 11.52 15.24 -5.10
C TYR A 14 11.20 13.75 -5.00
N ILE A 15 11.99 12.97 -4.24
CA ILE A 15 11.67 11.58 -3.93
C ILE A 15 10.34 11.54 -3.18
N ILE A 16 10.15 12.28 -2.09
CA ILE A 16 8.89 12.27 -1.34
C ILE A 16 7.69 12.76 -2.19
N LEU A 17 7.87 13.75 -3.06
CA LEU A 17 6.80 14.33 -3.88
C LEU A 17 6.53 13.60 -5.20
N PHE A 18 7.50 12.86 -5.76
CA PHE A 18 7.37 12.12 -7.03
C PHE A 18 7.42 10.60 -6.87
N SER A 19 7.87 10.06 -5.73
CA SER A 19 7.84 8.62 -5.46
C SER A 19 6.47 8.19 -4.92
N GLY A 20 5.55 7.91 -5.83
CA GLY A 20 4.61 6.78 -5.70
C GLY A 20 3.68 6.67 -4.49
N GLU A 21 3.60 7.64 -3.57
CA GLU A 21 2.83 7.50 -2.32
C GLU A 21 1.33 7.23 -2.56
N SER A 22 0.82 7.53 -3.75
CA SER A 22 -0.60 7.34 -4.09
C SER A 22 -0.96 6.00 -4.74
N CYS A 23 0.01 5.18 -5.18
CA CYS A 23 -0.31 3.97 -5.96
C CYS A 23 -0.74 2.79 -5.07
N MET A 24 -0.05 2.55 -3.95
CA MET A 24 -0.37 1.45 -3.02
C MET A 24 -1.78 1.60 -2.43
N TYR A 25 -2.08 2.76 -1.85
CA TYR A 25 -3.37 2.95 -1.16
C TYR A 25 -4.56 2.92 -2.12
N ARG A 26 -4.40 3.50 -3.32
CA ARG A 26 -5.38 3.37 -4.39
C ARG A 26 -5.58 1.90 -4.78
N ARG A 27 -4.50 1.14 -4.97
CA ARG A 27 -4.59 -0.28 -5.34
C ARG A 27 -5.30 -1.14 -4.29
N LEU A 28 -5.09 -0.87 -3.00
CA LEU A 28 -5.84 -1.54 -1.93
C LEU A 28 -7.34 -1.26 -2.02
N ARG A 29 -7.69 -0.01 -2.31
CA ARG A 29 -9.07 0.42 -2.51
C ARG A 29 -9.70 -0.25 -3.73
N ASP A 30 -9.00 -0.25 -4.85
CA ASP A 30 -9.46 -0.85 -6.11
C ASP A 30 -9.73 -2.35 -5.92
N LEU A 31 -8.78 -3.09 -5.33
CA LEU A 31 -8.95 -4.52 -5.03
C LEU A 31 -10.12 -4.82 -4.09
N ARG A 32 -10.39 -3.92 -3.14
CA ARG A 32 -11.55 -4.04 -2.24
C ARG A 32 -12.85 -3.84 -3.02
N GLU A 33 -12.91 -2.81 -3.85
CA GLU A 33 -14.10 -2.45 -4.64
C GLU A 33 -14.39 -3.50 -5.72
N ASP A 34 -13.36 -4.08 -6.35
CA ASP A 34 -13.46 -5.19 -7.32
C ASP A 34 -14.06 -6.48 -6.72
N ARG A 35 -14.07 -6.60 -5.39
CA ARG A 35 -14.71 -7.70 -4.65
C ARG A 35 -16.03 -7.31 -3.99
N ASP A 36 -16.59 -6.15 -4.32
CA ASP A 36 -17.83 -5.61 -3.76
C ASP A 36 -17.80 -5.50 -2.22
N LEU A 37 -16.62 -5.34 -1.62
CA LEU A 37 -16.46 -5.25 -0.18
C LEU A 37 -16.55 -3.80 0.30
N THR A 38 -17.30 -3.58 1.37
CA THR A 38 -17.26 -2.32 2.12
C THR A 38 -15.98 -2.24 2.97
N GLN A 39 -15.56 -1.03 3.33
CA GLN A 39 -14.45 -0.84 4.29
C GLN A 39 -14.72 -1.55 5.63
N LYS A 40 -15.98 -1.68 6.05
CA LYS A 40 -16.38 -2.36 7.29
C LYS A 40 -16.17 -3.87 7.20
N GLU A 41 -16.51 -4.48 6.07
CA GLU A 41 -16.35 -5.93 5.86
C GLU A 41 -14.89 -6.32 5.78
N LEU A 42 -14.08 -5.57 5.02
CA LEU A 42 -12.65 -5.85 4.94
C LEU A 42 -11.92 -5.57 6.26
N ALA A 43 -12.31 -4.51 6.99
CA ALA A 43 -11.80 -4.29 8.34
C ALA A 43 -12.11 -5.48 9.25
N LYS A 44 -13.33 -6.02 9.23
CA LYS A 44 -13.71 -7.19 10.01
C LYS A 44 -12.88 -8.42 9.65
N LEU A 45 -12.63 -8.66 8.36
CA LEU A 45 -11.82 -9.78 7.88
C LEU A 45 -10.38 -9.71 8.42
N LEU A 46 -9.81 -8.50 8.45
CA LEU A 46 -8.45 -8.23 8.89
C LEU A 46 -8.36 -7.94 10.40
N SER A 47 -9.45 -8.11 11.16
CA SER A 47 -9.52 -7.80 12.60
C SER A 47 -9.19 -6.34 12.96
N PHE A 48 -9.51 -5.40 12.07
CA PHE A 48 -9.43 -3.95 12.28
C PHE A 48 -10.79 -3.34 12.63
N THR A 49 -10.74 -2.14 13.21
CA THR A 49 -11.90 -1.25 13.20
C THR A 49 -12.06 -0.61 11.82
N THR A 50 -13.29 -0.29 11.42
CA THR A 50 -13.55 0.39 10.14
C THR A 50 -12.75 1.68 10.00
N SER A 51 -12.63 2.47 11.09
CA SER A 51 -11.84 3.70 11.11
C SER A 51 -10.35 3.43 10.86
N ALA A 52 -9.79 2.39 11.50
CA ALA A 52 -8.38 2.03 11.31
C ALA A 52 -8.09 1.61 9.87
N TYR A 53 -8.96 0.81 9.25
CA TYR A 53 -8.81 0.41 7.85
C TYR A 53 -8.98 1.60 6.88
N SER A 54 -9.95 2.49 7.16
CA SER A 54 -10.15 3.70 6.37
C SER A 54 -8.92 4.63 6.38
N LYS A 55 -8.20 4.71 7.51
CA LYS A 55 -6.92 5.45 7.60
C LYS A 55 -5.82 4.79 6.78
N ILE A 56 -5.81 3.46 6.67
CA ILE A 56 -4.88 2.73 5.80
C ILE A 56 -5.12 3.14 4.34
N GLU A 57 -6.36 3.09 3.84
CA GLU A 57 -6.66 3.48 2.44
C GLU A 57 -6.39 4.95 2.10
N ARG A 58 -6.24 5.83 3.12
CA ARG A 58 -5.85 7.23 2.93
C ARG A 58 -4.35 7.49 3.15
N GLY A 59 -3.58 6.47 3.51
CA GLY A 59 -2.16 6.63 3.85
C GLY A 59 -1.87 7.33 5.17
N GLU A 60 -2.90 7.51 6.01
CA GLU A 60 -2.76 8.08 7.35
C GLU A 60 -2.27 7.04 8.38
N ARG A 61 -2.27 5.75 8.00
CA ARG A 61 -1.80 4.65 8.83
C ARG A 61 -0.99 3.65 7.99
N THR A 62 0.22 3.37 8.45
CA THR A 62 1.10 2.36 7.84
C THR A 62 0.54 0.96 7.98
N LEU A 63 0.75 0.15 6.94
CA LEU A 63 0.38 -1.26 6.88
C LEU A 63 1.51 -2.11 7.47
N THR A 64 1.20 -3.05 8.36
CA THR A 64 2.22 -3.96 8.93
C THR A 64 2.54 -5.08 7.94
N ALA A 65 3.74 -5.67 8.02
CA ALA A 65 4.13 -6.76 7.13
C ALA A 65 3.16 -7.96 7.21
N GLU A 66 2.65 -8.28 8.39
CA GLU A 66 1.65 -9.35 8.59
C GLU A 66 0.36 -9.08 7.80
N VAL A 67 -0.18 -7.87 7.90
CA VAL A 67 -1.41 -7.49 7.16
C VAL A 67 -1.15 -7.48 5.65
N LEU A 68 0.06 -7.11 5.23
CA LEU A 68 0.44 -7.14 3.82
C LEU A 68 0.43 -8.57 3.26
N ILE A 69 0.94 -9.51 4.05
CA ILE A 69 0.91 -10.95 3.72
C ILE A 69 -0.53 -11.45 3.68
N ASP A 70 -1.36 -11.09 4.65
CA ASP A 70 -2.78 -11.48 4.68
C ASP A 70 -3.54 -10.96 3.46
N LEU A 71 -3.32 -9.70 3.09
CA LEU A 71 -3.89 -9.10 1.88
C LEU A 71 -3.38 -9.78 0.61
N SER A 72 -2.09 -10.10 0.54
CA SER A 72 -1.49 -10.82 -0.59
C SER A 72 -2.10 -12.22 -0.74
N ASN A 73 -2.34 -12.92 0.37
CA ASN A 73 -3.01 -14.22 0.37
C ASN A 73 -4.48 -14.09 -0.01
N PHE A 74 -5.19 -13.13 0.57
CA PHE A 74 -6.60 -12.89 0.31
C PHE A 74 -6.86 -12.54 -1.16
N TYR A 75 -6.12 -11.59 -1.72
CA TYR A 75 -6.26 -11.17 -3.10
C TYR A 75 -5.59 -12.09 -4.12
N ASN A 76 -4.77 -13.05 -3.66
CA ASN A 76 -3.95 -13.92 -4.48
C ASN A 76 -3.04 -13.13 -5.45
N VAL A 77 -2.37 -12.11 -4.93
CA VAL A 77 -1.44 -11.25 -5.67
C VAL A 77 -0.11 -11.13 -4.92
N SER A 78 0.97 -10.70 -5.57
CA SER A 78 2.25 -10.45 -4.87
C SER A 78 2.19 -9.23 -3.95
N THR A 79 3.07 -9.20 -2.95
CA THR A 79 3.29 -8.01 -2.11
C THR A 79 3.83 -6.85 -2.93
N ASP A 80 4.68 -7.12 -3.93
CA ASP A 80 5.23 -6.10 -4.83
C ASP A 80 4.12 -5.41 -5.62
N TYR A 81 3.12 -6.19 -6.05
CA TYR A 81 1.91 -5.62 -6.62
C TYR A 81 1.18 -4.78 -5.57
N LEU A 82 0.87 -5.28 -4.38
CA LEU A 82 0.17 -4.45 -3.37
C LEU A 82 0.90 -3.14 -3.06
N LEU A 83 2.23 -3.18 -2.92
CA LEU A 83 3.08 -2.03 -2.60
C LEU A 83 3.26 -1.04 -3.77
N GLY A 84 2.76 -1.34 -4.97
CA GLY A 84 2.92 -0.46 -6.13
C GLY A 84 4.30 -0.53 -6.79
N ILE A 85 5.12 -1.53 -6.46
CA ILE A 85 6.46 -1.73 -7.04
C ILE A 85 6.35 -2.27 -8.47
N THR A 86 5.27 -3.00 -8.77
CA THR A 86 5.00 -3.57 -10.10
C THR A 86 3.52 -3.52 -10.44
N ASP A 87 3.18 -3.44 -11.72
CA ASP A 87 1.79 -3.58 -12.20
C ASP A 87 1.40 -5.03 -12.50
N TYR A 88 2.34 -5.97 -12.34
CA TYR A 88 2.07 -7.40 -12.54
C TYR A 88 1.60 -8.05 -11.23
N PRO A 89 0.37 -8.57 -11.14
CA PRO A 89 -0.17 -9.14 -9.91
C PRO A 89 0.45 -10.50 -9.52
N ASN A 90 1.35 -11.04 -10.35
CA ASN A 90 1.85 -12.40 -10.25
C ASN A 90 2.49 -12.69 -8.90
N LYS A 91 1.93 -13.67 -8.19
CA LYS A 91 2.53 -14.23 -6.98
C LYS A 91 3.51 -15.34 -7.37
N ILE A 92 4.76 -15.24 -6.93
CA ILE A 92 5.73 -16.32 -7.11
C ILE A 92 5.32 -17.47 -6.19
N HIS A 93 4.80 -18.55 -6.76
CA HIS A 93 4.59 -19.80 -6.03
C HIS A 93 5.92 -20.55 -5.94
N ILE A 94 6.65 -20.35 -4.83
CA ILE A 94 7.78 -21.23 -4.51
C ILE A 94 7.17 -22.54 -4.02
N LYS A 95 7.29 -23.60 -4.84
CA LYS A 95 6.88 -24.97 -4.52
C LYS A 95 7.84 -25.61 -3.54
#